data_AF-A0A959CK47-F1
#
_entry.id   AF-A0A959CK47-F1
#
_cell.length_a   1.000
_cell.length_b   1.000
_cell.length_c   1.000
_cell.angle_alpha   90.00
_cell.angle_beta   90.00
_cell.angle_gamma   90.00
#
_symmetry.space_group_name_H-M   'P 1'
#
loop_
_entity.id
_entity.type
_entity.pdbx_description
1 polymer ?
#
loop_
_entity_poly.entity_id
_entity_poly.type
_entity_poly.pdbx_seq_one_letter_code
_entity_poly.pdbx_strand_id
1 'polypeptide(L)'
;MKKILLLISFFAVVRLATAQDEAIFGHYNITPVLINPSAAGFGDVHQFQLNARAQWTGFADAPTTYAAQYNGPLGNNFGMGFGVLTESAAQMNRLRAHLNYAFRFPISDAVKLSAGFSAEYQQVRLDNGVAANIFFQEADKVIEDFMDGRGVFDASIGFFSSFNENTQVGLAFTNLVRSRISNINGQGNNESVLSYYIFYVAHKLELEGLALEPSLLVRNIRDVPSQLDINLKASFLE
;
A
#
# COMPACT_ATOMS: atom_id res chain seq x y z
N MET A 1 29.47 -26.90 -16.29
CA MET A 1 29.89 -25.64 -15.62
C MET A 1 28.82 -24.55 -15.69
N LYS A 2 28.31 -24.17 -16.87
CA LYS A 2 27.24 -23.14 -16.99
C LYS A 2 25.97 -23.43 -16.15
N LYS A 3 25.53 -24.69 -16.08
CA LYS A 3 24.36 -25.12 -15.27
C LYS A 3 24.58 -25.03 -13.76
N ILE A 4 25.83 -25.20 -13.30
CA ILE A 4 26.20 -25.11 -11.87
C ILE A 4 26.27 -23.64 -11.45
N LEU A 5 26.80 -22.76 -12.31
CA LEU A 5 26.78 -21.31 -12.09
C LEU A 5 25.35 -20.76 -12.01
N LEU A 6 24.44 -21.28 -12.84
CA LEU A 6 23.00 -20.94 -12.80
C LEU A 6 22.34 -21.40 -11.50
N LEU A 7 22.69 -22.60 -11.01
CA LEU A 7 22.21 -23.11 -9.72
C LEU A 7 22.74 -22.30 -8.53
N ILE A 8 24.03 -21.95 -8.54
CA ILE A 8 24.67 -21.14 -7.50
C ILE A 8 24.09 -19.72 -7.49
N SER A 9 23.84 -19.13 -8.67
CA SER A 9 23.13 -17.86 -8.82
C SER A 9 21.71 -17.94 -8.26
N PHE A 10 20.97 -19.02 -8.54
CA PHE A 10 19.63 -19.23 -8.00
C PHE A 10 19.63 -19.33 -6.46
N PHE A 11 20.58 -20.08 -5.87
CA PHE A 11 20.69 -20.21 -4.41
C PHE A 11 21.24 -18.97 -3.69
N ALA A 12 22.00 -18.11 -4.38
CA ALA A 12 22.47 -16.84 -3.82
C ALA A 12 21.33 -15.82 -3.64
N VAL A 13 20.29 -15.87 -4.48
CA VAL A 13 19.11 -14.98 -4.39
C VAL A 13 18.19 -15.34 -3.21
N VAL A 14 18.20 -16.60 -2.76
CA VAL A 14 17.30 -17.09 -1.70
C VAL A 14 17.65 -16.54 -0.30
N ARG A 15 18.85 -15.97 -0.09
CA ARG A 15 19.38 -15.56 1.22
C ARG A 15 18.88 -14.21 1.76
N LEU A 16 18.04 -13.47 1.03
CA LEU A 16 17.56 -12.14 1.43
C LEU A 16 16.05 -12.07 1.73
N ALA A 17 15.36 -13.21 1.83
CA ALA A 17 13.94 -13.24 2.14
C ALA A 17 13.67 -12.96 3.64
N THR A 18 13.77 -11.69 4.05
CA THR A 18 13.06 -11.20 5.24
C THR A 18 11.61 -10.93 4.83
N ALA A 19 10.76 -11.95 4.86
CA ALA A 19 9.38 -11.86 4.41
C ALA A 19 8.40 -12.00 5.58
N GLN A 20 8.08 -10.89 6.23
CA GLN A 20 6.78 -10.69 6.84
C GLN A 20 6.38 -9.25 6.55
N ASP A 21 5.36 -9.08 5.72
CA ASP A 21 4.89 -7.78 5.30
C ASP A 21 3.42 -7.62 5.66
N GLU A 22 3.06 -6.37 5.98
CA GLU A 22 1.68 -5.96 6.15
C GLU A 22 0.93 -6.21 4.82
N ALA A 23 -0.35 -6.59 4.90
CA ALA A 23 -1.18 -6.82 3.73
C ALA A 23 -1.45 -5.51 2.96
N ILE A 24 -0.45 -5.00 2.25
CA ILE A 24 -0.65 -4.10 1.13
C ILE A 24 -0.84 -4.98 -0.10
N PHE A 25 -2.01 -4.82 -0.72
CA PHE A 25 -2.41 -5.61 -1.86
C PHE A 25 -1.41 -5.47 -3.01
N GLY A 26 -0.94 -6.61 -3.55
CA GLY A 26 -0.25 -6.66 -4.84
C GLY A 26 -1.11 -6.16 -6.02
N HIS A 27 -2.37 -5.79 -5.76
CA HIS A 27 -3.28 -5.16 -6.71
C HIS A 27 -2.89 -3.74 -7.10
N TYR A 28 -1.81 -3.15 -6.57
CA TYR A 28 -1.39 -1.80 -6.94
C TYR A 28 -1.11 -1.65 -8.44
N ASN A 29 -0.73 -2.73 -9.15
CA ASN A 29 -0.57 -2.76 -10.61
C ASN A 29 -1.90 -2.65 -11.38
N ILE A 30 -3.02 -2.91 -10.70
CA ILE A 30 -4.38 -2.75 -11.23
C ILE A 30 -4.98 -1.44 -10.72
N THR A 31 -4.72 -1.09 -9.45
CA THR A 31 -5.26 0.10 -8.80
C THR A 31 -4.14 0.89 -8.12
N PRO A 32 -3.47 1.80 -8.86
CA PRO A 32 -2.34 2.57 -8.32
C PRO A 32 -2.72 3.51 -7.17
N VAL A 33 -4.02 3.81 -6.99
CA VAL A 33 -4.52 4.63 -5.87
C VAL A 33 -4.16 4.03 -4.50
N LEU A 34 -3.91 2.71 -4.43
CA LEU A 34 -3.52 2.01 -3.20
C LEU A 34 -2.14 2.43 -2.69
N ILE A 35 -1.28 2.92 -3.57
CA ILE A 35 0.11 3.30 -3.26
C ILE A 35 0.38 4.78 -3.49
N ASN A 36 -0.49 5.48 -4.24
CA ASN A 36 -0.35 6.91 -4.50
C ASN A 36 -1.73 7.58 -4.58
N PRO A 37 -2.05 8.52 -3.67
CA PRO A 37 -3.36 9.17 -3.66
C PRO A 37 -3.66 9.98 -4.92
N SER A 38 -2.64 10.40 -5.65
CA SER A 38 -2.78 11.21 -6.86
C SER A 38 -3.26 10.40 -8.05
N ALA A 39 -3.15 9.07 -8.00
CA ALA A 39 -3.72 8.19 -9.01
C ALA A 39 -5.26 8.07 -8.89
N ALA A 40 -5.89 8.75 -7.93
CA ALA A 40 -7.34 8.75 -7.79
C ALA A 40 -8.01 9.30 -9.07
N GLY A 41 -8.95 8.54 -9.62
CA GLY A 41 -9.66 8.86 -10.87
C GLY A 41 -8.78 8.96 -12.12
N PHE A 42 -7.50 8.56 -12.06
CA PHE A 42 -6.55 8.76 -13.15
C PHE A 42 -6.88 7.94 -14.40
N GLY A 43 -7.47 6.75 -14.23
CA GLY A 43 -7.89 5.86 -15.32
C GLY A 43 -9.22 6.23 -15.99
N ASP A 44 -9.81 7.40 -15.67
CA ASP A 44 -11.07 7.89 -16.26
C ASP A 44 -12.28 6.94 -16.17
N VAL A 45 -12.23 5.99 -15.24
CA VAL A 45 -13.31 5.03 -14.98
C VAL A 45 -13.68 5.01 -13.50
N HIS A 46 -14.96 4.76 -13.24
CA HIS A 46 -15.44 4.45 -11.90
C HIS A 46 -15.22 2.97 -11.61
N GLN A 47 -14.36 2.68 -10.65
CA GLN A 47 -13.98 1.33 -10.25
C GLN A 47 -14.43 1.07 -8.82
N PHE A 48 -15.20 0.00 -8.64
CA PHE A 48 -15.49 -0.60 -7.34
C PHE A 48 -14.72 -1.91 -7.24
N GLN A 49 -14.01 -2.12 -6.14
CA GLN A 49 -13.26 -3.36 -5.90
C GLN A 49 -13.59 -3.90 -4.51
N LEU A 50 -13.91 -5.18 -4.47
CA LEU A 50 -14.12 -5.96 -3.26
C LEU A 50 -13.04 -7.05 -3.22
N ASN A 51 -12.37 -7.18 -2.09
CA ASN A 51 -11.34 -8.19 -1.88
C ASN A 51 -11.65 -8.98 -0.62
N ALA A 52 -11.52 -10.30 -0.70
CA ALA A 52 -11.53 -11.19 0.45
C ALA A 52 -10.30 -12.10 0.33
N ARG A 53 -9.52 -12.19 1.41
CA ARG A 53 -8.31 -13.00 1.45
C ARG A 53 -8.30 -13.79 2.76
N ALA A 54 -8.13 -15.10 2.65
CA ALA A 54 -7.82 -15.97 3.78
C ALA A 54 -6.43 -16.55 3.55
N GLN A 55 -5.54 -16.44 4.54
CA GLN A 55 -4.19 -16.98 4.47
C GLN A 55 -4.01 -18.03 5.56
N TRP A 56 -3.14 -19.01 5.34
CA TRP A 56 -2.76 -19.99 6.37
C TRP A 56 -3.96 -20.73 6.98
N THR A 57 -4.99 -21.02 6.18
CA THR A 57 -6.30 -21.53 6.62
C THR A 57 -6.27 -22.87 7.35
N GLY A 58 -5.12 -23.53 7.42
CA GLY A 58 -4.90 -24.74 8.21
C GLY A 58 -4.61 -24.49 9.69
N PHE A 59 -4.45 -23.23 10.11
CA PHE A 59 -4.22 -22.84 11.51
C PHE A 59 -5.48 -22.21 12.11
N ALA A 60 -5.67 -22.40 13.42
CA ALA A 60 -6.69 -21.65 14.15
C ALA A 60 -6.36 -20.15 14.14
N ASP A 61 -7.39 -19.32 14.08
CA ASP A 61 -7.28 -17.84 14.05
C ASP A 61 -6.39 -17.29 12.94
N ALA A 62 -6.34 -18.02 11.82
CA ALA A 62 -5.53 -17.67 10.67
C ALA A 62 -5.94 -16.31 10.06
N PRO A 63 -5.00 -15.57 9.46
CA PRO A 63 -5.28 -14.23 8.96
C PRO A 63 -6.39 -14.19 7.91
N THR A 64 -7.36 -13.30 8.12
CA THR A 64 -8.42 -12.98 7.16
C THR A 64 -8.48 -11.48 6.94
N THR A 65 -8.57 -11.07 5.68
CA THR A 65 -8.62 -9.68 5.26
C THR A 65 -9.81 -9.47 4.33
N TYR A 66 -10.59 -8.44 4.59
CA TYR A 66 -11.66 -7.97 3.72
C TYR A 66 -11.43 -6.50 3.39
N ALA A 67 -11.58 -6.12 2.13
CA ALA A 67 -11.52 -4.73 1.74
C ALA A 67 -12.58 -4.39 0.71
N ALA A 68 -13.10 -3.18 0.82
CA ALA A 68 -13.98 -2.56 -0.15
C ALA A 68 -13.43 -1.18 -0.49
N GLN A 69 -13.33 -0.88 -1.77
CA GLN A 69 -12.78 0.39 -2.23
C GLN A 69 -13.49 0.87 -3.49
N TYR A 70 -13.46 2.17 -3.64
CA TYR A 70 -13.95 2.89 -4.80
C TYR A 70 -12.87 3.87 -5.27
N ASN A 71 -12.76 4.02 -6.57
CA ASN A 71 -11.87 4.97 -7.23
C ASN A 71 -12.57 5.51 -8.48
N GLY A 72 -12.55 6.82 -8.71
CA GLY A 72 -13.14 7.36 -9.93
C GLY A 72 -12.86 8.84 -10.16
N PRO A 73 -13.04 9.29 -11.42
CA PRO A 73 -12.95 10.71 -11.75
C PRO A 73 -14.16 11.47 -11.18
N LEU A 74 -13.93 12.75 -10.86
CA LEU A 74 -14.98 13.72 -10.54
C LEU A 74 -14.87 14.86 -11.54
N GLY A 75 -15.60 14.71 -12.65
CA GLY A 75 -15.41 15.55 -13.83
C GLY A 75 -14.00 15.37 -14.43
N ASN A 76 -13.52 16.40 -15.13
CA ASN A 76 -12.26 16.31 -15.89
C ASN A 76 -11.02 16.66 -15.05
N ASN A 77 -11.20 17.38 -13.95
CA ASN A 77 -10.10 18.02 -13.21
C ASN A 77 -9.84 17.41 -11.85
N PHE A 78 -10.72 16.52 -11.38
CA PHE A 78 -10.61 15.93 -10.07
C PHE A 78 -10.78 14.42 -10.13
N GLY A 79 -10.24 13.75 -9.13
CA GLY A 79 -10.45 12.34 -8.87
C GLY A 79 -10.56 12.09 -7.38
N MET A 80 -11.33 11.08 -7.02
CA MET A 80 -11.50 10.69 -5.63
C MET A 80 -11.44 9.17 -5.51
N GLY A 81 -11.00 8.72 -4.34
CA GLY A 81 -11.08 7.33 -3.97
C GLY A 81 -11.31 7.20 -2.48
N PHE A 82 -12.01 6.15 -2.07
CA PHE A 82 -12.14 5.81 -0.66
C PHE A 82 -12.04 4.30 -0.51
N GLY A 83 -11.62 3.84 0.65
CA GLY A 83 -11.58 2.43 0.93
C GLY A 83 -11.60 2.13 2.41
N VAL A 84 -12.14 0.97 2.74
CA VAL A 84 -12.11 0.38 4.06
C VAL A 84 -11.51 -1.01 3.96
N LEU A 85 -10.63 -1.33 4.89
CA LEU A 85 -10.01 -2.63 5.06
C LEU A 85 -10.20 -3.05 6.51
N THR A 86 -10.62 -4.29 6.69
CA THR A 86 -10.57 -4.96 7.98
C THR A 86 -9.72 -6.21 7.85
N GLU A 87 -8.87 -6.44 8.84
CA GLU A 87 -8.03 -7.61 8.96
C GLU A 87 -8.13 -8.17 10.38
N SER A 88 -8.24 -9.49 10.47
CA SER A 88 -8.13 -10.24 11.72
C SER A 88 -6.98 -11.21 11.58
N ALA A 89 -6.04 -11.20 12.52
CA ALA A 89 -4.92 -12.13 12.59
C ALA A 89 -4.67 -12.50 14.04
N ALA A 90 -4.89 -13.77 14.41
CA ALA A 90 -4.96 -14.19 15.81
C ALA A 90 -5.91 -13.28 16.61
N GLN A 91 -5.51 -12.85 17.81
CA GLN A 91 -6.29 -11.94 18.64
C GLN A 91 -6.26 -10.47 18.17
N MET A 92 -5.54 -10.14 17.09
CA MET A 92 -5.39 -8.76 16.62
C MET A 92 -6.35 -8.45 15.49
N ASN A 93 -7.13 -7.39 15.66
CA ASN A 93 -8.01 -6.82 14.65
C ASN A 93 -7.50 -5.47 14.20
N ARG A 94 -7.55 -5.21 12.89
CA ARG A 94 -7.16 -3.96 12.28
C ARG A 94 -8.30 -3.43 11.43
N LEU A 95 -8.57 -2.14 11.56
CA LEU A 95 -9.42 -1.38 10.67
C LEU A 95 -8.56 -0.27 10.04
N ARG A 96 -8.59 -0.16 8.72
CA ARG A 96 -8.01 0.96 7.99
C ARG A 96 -9.07 1.57 7.10
N ALA A 97 -9.25 2.87 7.18
CA ALA A 97 -10.11 3.64 6.30
C ALA A 97 -9.29 4.77 5.68
N HIS A 98 -9.42 4.97 4.37
CA HIS A 98 -8.70 6.03 3.67
C HIS A 98 -9.60 6.77 2.71
N LEU A 99 -9.27 8.05 2.50
CA LEU A 99 -9.87 8.94 1.53
C LEU A 99 -8.74 9.58 0.73
N ASN A 100 -8.84 9.52 -0.59
CA ASN A 100 -7.89 10.06 -1.56
C ASN A 100 -8.58 11.13 -2.39
N TYR A 101 -7.88 12.23 -2.63
CA TYR A 101 -8.32 13.29 -3.53
C TYR A 101 -7.17 13.71 -4.44
N ALA A 102 -7.43 13.81 -5.73
CA ALA A 102 -6.46 14.17 -6.75
C ALA A 102 -6.93 15.33 -7.62
N PHE A 103 -6.03 16.27 -7.87
CA PHE A 103 -6.14 17.28 -8.91
C PHE A 103 -5.49 16.75 -10.17
N ARG A 104 -6.21 16.78 -11.29
CA ARG A 104 -5.83 16.19 -12.57
C ARG A 104 -5.58 17.30 -13.59
N PHE A 105 -4.43 17.22 -14.25
CA PHE A 105 -3.90 18.19 -15.18
C PHE A 105 -3.57 17.48 -16.50
N PRO A 106 -4.52 17.38 -17.44
CA PRO A 106 -4.25 16.88 -18.78
C PRO A 106 -3.47 17.95 -19.54
N ILE A 107 -2.14 17.86 -19.53
CA ILE A 107 -1.25 18.83 -20.19
C ILE A 107 -1.36 18.70 -21.71
N SER A 108 -1.46 17.47 -22.20
CA SER A 108 -1.73 17.12 -23.59
C SER A 108 -2.30 15.70 -23.69
N ASP A 109 -2.70 15.27 -24.88
CA ASP A 109 -3.12 13.88 -25.12
C ASP A 109 -2.02 12.87 -24.76
N ALA A 110 -0.75 13.29 -24.86
CA ALA A 110 0.41 12.50 -24.52
C ALA A 110 0.81 12.57 -23.04
N VAL A 111 0.42 13.61 -22.29
CA VAL A 111 0.92 13.84 -20.92
C VAL A 111 -0.22 14.20 -19.98
N LYS A 112 -0.49 13.29 -19.04
CA LYS A 112 -1.45 13.50 -17.95
C LYS A 112 -0.68 13.58 -16.65
N LEU A 113 -0.84 14.67 -15.90
CA LEU A 113 -0.23 14.87 -14.58
C LEU A 113 -1.31 14.96 -13.52
N SER A 114 -1.01 14.53 -12.31
CA SER A 114 -1.89 14.68 -11.16
C SER A 114 -1.08 14.89 -9.89
N ALA A 115 -1.67 15.63 -8.96
CA ALA A 115 -1.15 15.82 -7.61
C ALA A 115 -2.32 15.63 -6.64
N GLY A 116 -2.07 14.99 -5.52
CA GLY A 116 -3.15 14.60 -4.62
C GLY A 116 -2.68 14.41 -3.19
N PHE A 117 -3.66 14.21 -2.33
CA PHE A 117 -3.44 13.93 -0.92
C PHE A 117 -4.42 12.87 -0.44
N SER A 118 -4.09 12.28 0.70
CA SER A 118 -4.96 11.36 1.41
C SER A 118 -5.08 11.71 2.88
N ALA A 119 -6.20 11.31 3.44
CA ALA A 119 -6.38 11.16 4.88
C ALA A 119 -6.65 9.69 5.17
N GLU A 120 -5.95 9.15 6.16
CA GLU A 120 -6.09 7.77 6.60
C GLU A 120 -6.38 7.72 8.09
N TYR A 121 -7.30 6.84 8.49
CA TYR A 121 -7.48 6.42 9.87
C TYR A 121 -7.17 4.93 9.98
N GLN A 122 -6.36 4.57 10.97
CA GLN A 122 -6.09 3.18 11.29
C GLN A 122 -6.35 2.93 12.77
N GLN A 123 -7.06 1.86 13.05
CA GLN A 123 -7.23 1.35 14.40
C GLN A 123 -6.68 -0.07 14.49
N VAL A 124 -5.92 -0.34 15.55
CA VAL A 124 -5.52 -1.70 15.93
C VAL A 124 -6.15 -2.00 17.27
N ARG A 125 -6.80 -3.16 17.37
CA ARG A 125 -7.48 -3.63 18.57
C ARG A 125 -7.11 -5.07 18.89
N LEU A 126 -6.91 -5.38 20.17
CA LEU A 126 -6.83 -6.75 20.65
C LEU A 126 -8.23 -7.24 21.06
N ASP A 127 -8.55 -8.48 20.71
CA ASP A 127 -9.77 -9.12 21.16
C ASP A 127 -9.71 -9.49 22.66
N ASN A 128 -10.87 -9.78 23.24
CA ASN A 128 -10.96 -10.16 24.65
C ASN A 128 -10.38 -11.56 24.93
N GLY A 129 -10.06 -12.34 23.90
CA GLY A 129 -9.38 -13.63 24.02
C GLY A 129 -7.95 -13.49 24.54
N VAL A 130 -7.33 -12.32 24.42
CA VAL A 130 -6.02 -12.01 25.03
C VAL A 130 -6.04 -12.21 26.55
N ALA A 131 -7.17 -11.90 27.22
CA ALA A 131 -7.29 -12.06 28.67
C ALA A 131 -7.28 -13.53 29.14
N ALA A 132 -7.53 -14.48 28.22
CA ALA A 132 -7.44 -15.92 28.50
C ALA A 132 -6.03 -16.48 28.28
N ASN A 133 -5.07 -15.66 27.84
CA ASN A 133 -3.70 -16.09 27.58
C ASN A 133 -2.89 -16.19 28.88
N ILE A 134 -2.10 -17.26 29.02
CA ILE A 134 -1.24 -17.48 30.20
C ILE A 134 -0.16 -16.40 30.41
N PHE A 135 0.15 -15.62 29.36
CA PHE A 135 1.10 -14.51 29.41
C PHE A 135 0.42 -13.16 29.68
N PHE A 136 -0.90 -13.12 29.84
CA PHE A 136 -1.62 -11.90 30.16
C PHE A 136 -1.24 -11.43 31.57
N GLN A 137 -0.87 -10.15 31.67
CA GLN A 137 -0.58 -9.49 32.94
C GLN A 137 -1.71 -8.51 33.23
N GLU A 138 -2.40 -8.71 34.36
CA GLU A 138 -3.43 -7.76 34.82
C GLU A 138 -2.80 -6.38 35.05
N ALA A 139 -3.53 -5.32 34.66
CA ALA A 139 -3.08 -3.93 34.70
C ALA A 139 -1.88 -3.57 33.78
N ASP A 140 -1.59 -4.37 32.75
CA ASP A 140 -0.71 -3.92 31.66
C ASP A 140 -1.44 -2.89 30.80
N LYS A 141 -1.09 -1.62 31.03
CA LYS A 141 -1.66 -0.48 30.31
C LYS A 141 -1.54 -0.57 28.80
N VAL A 142 -0.49 -1.20 28.26
CA VAL A 142 -0.34 -1.35 26.81
C VAL A 142 -1.41 -2.30 26.27
N ILE A 143 -1.65 -3.41 26.96
CA ILE A 143 -2.69 -4.36 26.56
C ILE A 143 -4.07 -3.73 26.70
N GLU A 144 -4.34 -3.02 27.80
CA GLU A 144 -5.60 -2.29 28.02
C GLU A 144 -5.85 -1.25 26.91
N ASP A 145 -4.86 -0.41 26.59
CA ASP A 145 -4.94 0.59 25.52
C ASP A 145 -5.27 -0.05 24.15
N PHE A 146 -4.70 -1.23 23.85
CA PHE A 146 -5.01 -1.96 22.62
C PHE A 146 -6.35 -2.72 22.69
N MET A 147 -6.82 -3.16 23.85
CA MET A 147 -8.16 -3.74 24.01
C MET A 147 -9.26 -2.69 23.79
N ASP A 148 -9.02 -1.45 24.24
CA ASP A 148 -9.87 -0.28 23.98
C ASP A 148 -9.81 0.18 22.51
N GLY A 149 -8.71 -0.14 21.83
CA GLY A 149 -8.53 0.07 20.39
C GLY A 149 -7.77 1.36 20.09
N ARG A 150 -6.50 1.23 19.75
CA ARG A 150 -5.60 2.34 19.49
C ARG A 150 -5.78 2.87 18.06
N GLY A 151 -6.40 4.05 17.95
CA GLY A 151 -6.60 4.77 16.70
C GLY A 151 -5.50 5.77 16.39
N VAL A 152 -5.13 5.90 15.12
CA VAL A 152 -4.17 6.90 14.64
C VAL A 152 -4.63 7.47 13.30
N PHE A 153 -4.53 8.78 13.16
CA PHE A 153 -4.75 9.49 11.91
C PHE A 153 -3.43 9.75 11.18
N ASP A 154 -3.50 9.71 9.87
CA ASP A 154 -2.38 10.03 9.01
C ASP A 154 -2.79 10.78 7.74
N ALA A 155 -1.79 11.33 7.07
CA ALA A 155 -1.96 11.94 5.75
C ALA A 155 -0.77 11.63 4.86
N SER A 156 -1.02 11.61 3.56
CA SER A 156 0.01 11.47 2.53
C SER A 156 -0.24 12.48 1.41
N ILE A 157 0.82 12.84 0.70
CA ILE A 157 0.73 13.60 -0.54
C ILE A 157 1.40 12.81 -1.66
N GLY A 158 1.05 13.12 -2.91
CA GLY A 158 1.76 12.51 -4.03
C GLY A 158 1.68 13.31 -5.31
N PHE A 159 2.35 12.75 -6.30
CA PHE A 159 2.36 13.15 -7.69
C PHE A 159 2.29 11.88 -8.54
N PHE A 160 1.51 11.92 -9.61
CA PHE A 160 1.38 10.80 -10.53
C PHE A 160 1.25 11.30 -11.95
N SER A 161 1.95 10.67 -12.89
CA SER A 161 2.00 11.09 -14.29
C SER A 161 1.91 9.90 -15.22
N SER A 162 1.33 10.12 -16.38
CA SER A 162 1.37 9.18 -17.50
C SER A 162 1.84 9.84 -18.78
N PHE A 163 2.65 9.09 -19.55
CA PHE A 163 3.22 9.50 -20.82
C PHE A 163 2.78 8.52 -21.92
N ASN A 164 2.12 9.05 -22.94
CA ASN A 164 1.53 8.32 -24.08
C ASN A 164 0.66 7.14 -23.65
N GLU A 165 0.04 7.22 -22.48
CA GLU A 165 -0.74 6.14 -21.82
C GLU A 165 0.05 4.86 -21.50
N ASN A 166 1.27 4.71 -22.03
CA ASN A 166 2.10 3.53 -21.87
C ASN A 166 2.98 3.60 -20.62
N THR A 167 3.51 4.78 -20.28
CA THR A 167 4.39 4.93 -19.11
C THR A 167 3.63 5.57 -17.97
N GLN A 168 3.73 5.01 -16.78
CA GLN A 168 3.20 5.59 -15.54
C GLN A 168 4.34 5.79 -14.55
N VAL A 169 4.35 6.94 -13.88
CA VAL A 169 5.33 7.29 -12.85
C VAL A 169 4.62 7.92 -11.68
N GLY A 170 4.91 7.45 -10.47
CA GLY A 170 4.32 7.95 -9.23
C GLY A 170 5.37 8.17 -8.16
N LEU A 171 5.20 9.25 -7.40
CA LEU A 171 5.91 9.51 -6.15
C LEU A 171 4.92 9.94 -5.08
N ALA A 172 4.90 9.26 -3.95
CA ALA A 172 4.08 9.60 -2.80
C ALA A 172 4.94 9.73 -1.54
N PHE A 173 4.63 10.68 -0.68
CA PHE A 173 5.21 10.83 0.65
C PHE A 173 4.16 10.48 1.69
N THR A 174 4.47 9.52 2.54
CA THR A 174 3.53 8.91 3.49
C THR A 174 3.87 9.28 4.94
N ASN A 175 2.98 8.94 5.86
CA ASN A 175 3.18 9.13 7.30
C ASN A 175 3.46 10.58 7.76
N LEU A 176 2.90 11.58 7.05
CA LEU A 176 3.21 13.00 7.26
C LEU A 176 2.76 13.52 8.62
N VAL A 177 1.63 13.03 9.15
CA VAL A 177 1.10 13.49 10.45
C VAL A 177 1.77 12.73 11.59
N ARG A 178 1.88 11.40 11.48
CA ARG A 178 2.52 10.58 12.52
C ARG A 178 3.97 10.98 12.77
N SER A 179 4.72 11.28 11.69
CA SER A 179 6.10 11.75 11.79
C SER A 179 6.27 13.05 12.53
N ARG A 180 5.23 13.90 12.57
CA ARG A 180 5.29 15.17 13.29
C ARG A 180 4.89 15.03 14.76
N ILE A 181 3.92 14.16 15.07
CA ILE A 181 3.45 13.93 16.44
C ILE A 181 4.51 13.20 17.27
N SER A 182 5.23 12.21 16.69
CA SER A 182 6.33 11.53 17.39
C SER A 182 7.46 12.48 17.81
N ASN A 183 7.72 13.52 17.01
CA ASN A 183 8.75 14.52 17.29
C ASN A 183 8.39 15.45 18.47
N ILE A 184 7.10 15.62 18.79
CA ILE A 184 6.65 16.50 19.89
C ILE A 184 6.86 15.84 21.26
N ASN A 185 6.84 14.50 21.34
CA ASN A 185 6.97 13.74 22.59
C ASN A 185 8.43 13.51 23.04
N GLY A 186 9.42 14.18 22.45
CA GLY A 186 10.79 14.24 22.96
C GLY A 186 11.65 12.98 22.82
N GLN A 187 11.19 11.93 22.11
CA GLN A 187 12.02 10.78 21.72
C GLN A 187 12.65 10.93 20.31
N GLY A 188 12.66 12.15 19.76
CA GLY A 188 12.89 12.38 18.34
C GLY A 188 14.34 12.18 17.88
N ASN A 189 14.58 11.10 17.15
CA ASN A 189 15.39 11.25 15.93
C ASN A 189 14.69 12.31 15.07
N ASN A 190 15.45 13.25 14.50
CA ASN A 190 14.94 14.25 13.56
C ASN A 190 14.43 13.55 12.28
N GLU A 191 13.26 12.91 12.35
CA GLU A 191 12.64 12.25 11.21
C GLU A 191 12.11 13.33 10.28
N SER A 192 12.73 13.45 9.10
CA SER A 192 12.26 14.33 8.03
C SER A 192 10.84 13.94 7.62
N VAL A 193 10.02 14.94 7.31
CA VAL A 193 8.67 14.75 6.76
C VAL A 193 8.70 13.97 5.42
N LEU A 194 9.84 13.97 4.74
CA LEU A 194 10.06 13.25 3.47
C LEU A 194 10.83 11.93 3.65
N SER A 195 11.05 11.48 4.89
CA SER A 195 11.76 10.22 5.17
C SER A 195 11.01 9.00 4.62
N TYR A 196 9.69 9.07 4.53
CA TYR A 196 8.85 7.96 4.06
C TYR A 196 8.25 8.27 2.70
N TYR A 197 8.51 7.39 1.74
CA TYR A 197 8.14 7.59 0.35
C TYR A 197 7.82 6.27 -0.35
N ILE A 198 7.01 6.37 -1.40
CA ILE A 198 6.73 5.31 -2.35
C ILE A 198 6.99 5.87 -3.74
N PHE A 199 7.92 5.25 -4.46
CA PHE A 199 8.19 5.52 -5.87
C PHE A 199 7.70 4.34 -6.69
N TYR A 200 7.01 4.63 -7.79
CA TYR A 200 6.45 3.63 -8.70
C TYR A 200 6.72 4.03 -10.14
N VAL A 201 7.10 3.06 -10.96
CA VAL A 201 7.17 3.21 -12.41
C VAL A 201 6.69 1.95 -13.09
N ALA A 202 5.92 2.10 -14.15
CA ALA A 202 5.50 1.02 -15.02
C ALA A 202 5.52 1.47 -16.48
N HIS A 203 5.77 0.54 -17.39
CA HIS A 203 5.76 0.82 -18.82
C HIS A 203 5.10 -0.31 -19.60
N LYS A 204 4.02 -0.02 -20.31
CA LYS A 204 3.31 -0.94 -21.20
C LYS A 204 4.02 -1.01 -22.55
N LEU A 205 4.46 -2.20 -22.91
CA LEU A 205 5.03 -2.57 -24.19
C LEU A 205 3.98 -3.33 -24.98
N GLU A 206 3.54 -2.77 -26.09
CA GLU A 206 2.62 -3.44 -27.01
C GLU A 206 3.43 -4.28 -28.01
N LEU A 207 3.16 -5.58 -28.01
CA LEU A 207 3.69 -6.58 -28.94
C LEU A 207 2.50 -7.17 -29.72
N GLU A 208 2.77 -7.87 -30.82
CA GLU A 208 1.71 -8.49 -31.61
C GLU A 208 0.92 -9.53 -30.77
N GLY A 209 -0.32 -9.18 -30.42
CA GLY A 209 -1.23 -10.04 -29.64
C GLY A 209 -0.93 -10.15 -28.14
N LEU A 210 0.02 -9.38 -27.62
CA LEU A 210 0.46 -9.41 -26.22
C LEU A 210 0.89 -8.01 -25.76
N ALA A 211 0.42 -7.58 -24.60
CA ALA A 211 0.95 -6.41 -23.92
C ALA A 211 1.73 -6.84 -22.67
N LEU A 212 2.95 -6.35 -22.51
CA LEU A 212 3.77 -6.58 -21.33
C LEU A 212 3.96 -5.28 -20.56
N GLU A 213 3.70 -5.30 -19.26
CA GLU A 213 3.85 -4.14 -18.39
C GLU A 213 4.78 -4.51 -17.22
N PRO A 214 6.11 -4.40 -17.41
CA PRO A 214 7.04 -4.39 -16.30
C PRO A 214 6.78 -3.20 -15.38
N SER A 215 6.89 -3.43 -14.07
CA SER A 215 6.77 -2.39 -13.06
C SER A 215 7.81 -2.55 -11.96
N LEU A 216 8.17 -1.42 -11.37
CA LEU A 216 9.11 -1.31 -10.27
C LEU A 216 8.51 -0.40 -9.20
N LEU A 217 8.56 -0.84 -7.96
CA LEU A 217 8.11 -0.10 -6.80
C LEU A 217 9.23 -0.08 -5.75
N VAL A 218 9.59 1.11 -5.29
CA VAL A 218 10.49 1.32 -4.16
C VAL A 218 9.67 1.94 -3.05
N ARG A 219 9.69 1.34 -1.86
CA ARG A 219 9.00 1.88 -0.70
C ARG A 219 9.91 1.96 0.51
N ASN A 220 9.81 3.08 1.21
CA ASN A 220 10.36 3.28 2.53
C ASN A 220 9.24 3.82 3.40
N ILE A 221 8.66 2.98 4.26
CA ILE A 221 7.50 3.33 5.08
C ILE A 221 7.82 3.11 6.57
N ARG A 222 7.08 3.76 7.45
CA ARG A 222 7.34 3.72 8.89
C ARG A 222 7.23 2.30 9.43
N ASP A 223 8.13 1.94 10.33
CA ASP A 223 8.18 0.66 11.06
C ASP A 223 8.34 -0.60 10.17
N VAL A 224 8.72 -0.43 8.90
CA VAL A 224 8.98 -1.52 7.95
C VAL A 224 10.32 -1.31 7.26
N PRO A 225 11.14 -2.34 7.05
CA PRO A 225 12.36 -2.23 6.24
C PRO A 225 12.05 -1.68 4.85
N SER A 226 12.98 -0.91 4.27
CA SER A 226 12.86 -0.45 2.88
C SER A 226 12.76 -1.62 1.91
N GLN A 227 11.99 -1.46 0.84
CA GLN A 227 11.68 -2.55 -0.07
C GLN A 227 11.74 -2.13 -1.53
N LEU A 228 12.07 -3.12 -2.35
CA LEU A 228 12.04 -3.07 -3.80
C LEU A 228 11.15 -4.22 -4.28
N ASP A 229 10.09 -3.88 -5.00
CA ASP A 229 9.22 -4.83 -5.69
C ASP A 229 9.38 -4.67 -7.20
N ILE A 230 9.59 -5.78 -7.89
CA ILE A 230 9.75 -5.84 -9.34
C ILE A 230 8.69 -6.81 -9.85
N ASN A 231 7.80 -6.33 -10.71
CA ASN A 231 6.68 -7.08 -11.24
C ASN A 231 6.65 -7.06 -12.77
N LEU A 232 5.98 -8.04 -13.35
CA LEU A 232 5.68 -8.12 -14.78
C LEU A 232 4.23 -8.57 -14.95
N LYS A 233 3.40 -7.70 -15.51
CA LYS A 233 2.03 -8.03 -15.92
C LYS A 233 2.01 -8.34 -17.41
N ALA A 234 1.33 -9.41 -17.80
CA ALA A 234 1.11 -9.75 -19.21
C ALA A 234 -0.40 -9.76 -19.48
N SER A 235 -0.82 -9.03 -20.51
CA SER A 235 -2.21 -8.97 -20.97
C SER A 235 -2.29 -9.51 -22.40
N PHE A 236 -3.33 -10.26 -22.71
CA PHE A 236 -3.59 -10.81 -24.04
C PHE A 236 -5.01 -10.39 -24.44
N LEU A 237 -5.24 -10.20 -25.75
CA LEU A 237 -6.56 -9.86 -26.30
C LEU A 237 -7.12 -8.51 -25.82
N GLU A 238 -6.30 -7.46 -25.81
CA GLU A 238 -6.77 -6.07 -25.67
C GLU A 238 -7.34 -5.51 -26.99
#